data_AF-D2HWQ1-F1
#
_entry.id   AF-D2HWQ1-F1
#
_cell.length_a   1.000
_cell.length_b   1.000
_cell.length_c   1.000
_cell.angle_alpha   90.00
_cell.angle_beta   90.00
_cell.angle_gamma   90.00
#
_symmetry.space_group_name_H-M   'P 1'
#
loop_
_entity.id
_entity.type
_entity.pdbx_description
1 polymer ?
#
loop_
_entity_poly.entity_id
_entity_poly.type
_entity_poly.pdbx_seq_one_letter_code
_entity_poly.pdbx_strand_id
1 'polypeptide(L)'
;MSGRRSPWHSHQHKRHGLSRSMRAELQFPVSRVDRLLREGCYAQRLSSSTPVFLTGVLEYLTANILELAGQEARNHHKMRITPEHVQRALVNNQHLSCLFE
;
A
#
# COMPACT_ATOMS: atom_id res chain seq x y z
N MET A 1 -18.10 54.89 20.88
CA MET A 1 -18.26 53.42 21.05
C MET A 1 -18.09 52.74 19.69
N SER A 2 -17.03 51.96 19.50
CA SER A 2 -16.98 50.76 18.63
C SER A 2 -15.55 50.23 18.60
N GLY A 3 -15.22 49.40 19.60
CA GLY A 3 -13.94 48.71 19.66
C GLY A 3 -13.84 47.67 18.54
N ARG A 4 -12.87 47.87 17.64
CA ARG A 4 -12.49 46.85 16.65
C ARG A 4 -11.72 45.75 17.36
N ARG A 5 -12.34 44.57 17.53
CA ARG A 5 -11.63 43.35 17.95
C ARG A 5 -11.17 42.63 16.68
N SER A 6 -9.87 42.68 16.41
CA SER A 6 -9.22 41.79 15.44
C SER A 6 -9.13 40.37 16.03
N PRO A 7 -9.53 39.31 15.31
CA PRO A 7 -9.30 37.95 15.76
C PRO A 7 -7.85 37.58 15.48
N TRP A 8 -7.10 37.33 16.54
CA TRP A 8 -5.76 36.76 16.44
C TRP A 8 -5.87 35.33 15.93
N HIS A 9 -5.49 35.08 14.68
CA HIS A 9 -5.24 33.73 14.20
C HIS A 9 -3.93 33.24 14.80
N SER A 10 -4.02 32.48 15.89
CA SER A 10 -2.89 31.68 16.35
C SER A 10 -2.62 30.60 15.31
N HIS A 11 -1.49 30.72 14.60
CA HIS A 11 -0.95 29.62 13.81
C HIS A 11 -0.46 28.53 14.77
N GLN A 12 -1.41 27.74 15.29
CA GLN A 12 -1.11 26.50 15.98
C GLN A 12 -0.47 25.56 14.96
N HIS A 13 0.83 25.30 15.11
CA HIS A 13 1.49 24.20 14.42
C HIS A 13 0.78 22.90 14.80
N LYS A 14 -0.12 22.41 13.94
CA LYS A 14 -0.67 21.05 14.05
C LYS A 14 0.52 20.10 13.99
N ARG A 15 0.85 19.45 15.11
CA ARG A 15 1.81 18.35 15.12
C ARG A 15 1.33 17.33 14.09
N HIS A 16 2.16 17.06 13.08
CA HIS A 16 1.84 16.10 12.04
C HIS A 16 1.70 14.72 12.72
N GLY A 17 0.49 14.18 12.74
CA GLY A 17 0.26 12.84 13.26
C GLY A 17 0.95 11.80 12.38
N LEU A 18 1.49 10.75 12.99
CA LEU A 18 2.01 9.58 12.28
C LEU A 18 0.92 9.02 11.33
N SER A 19 1.32 8.72 10.10
CA SER A 19 0.41 8.17 9.10
C SER A 19 -0.05 6.76 9.50
N ARG A 20 -1.22 6.33 9.01
CA ARG A 20 -1.73 4.98 9.27
C ARG A 20 -0.78 3.89 8.75
N SER A 21 -0.16 4.08 7.59
CA SER A 21 0.84 3.15 7.04
C SER A 21 2.07 3.07 7.94
N MET A 22 2.61 4.22 8.37
CA MET A 22 3.79 4.26 9.24
C MET A 22 3.52 3.60 10.60
N ARG A 23 2.32 3.77 11.17
CA ARG A 23 1.93 3.08 12.41
C ARG A 23 1.77 1.57 12.23
N ALA A 24 1.43 1.11 11.04
CA ALA A 24 1.27 -0.29 10.70
C ALA A 24 2.56 -0.92 10.15
N GLU A 25 3.64 -0.14 10.02
CA GLU A 25 4.92 -0.57 9.43
C GLU A 25 4.79 -1.10 7.99
N LEU A 26 3.81 -0.57 7.25
CA LEU A 26 3.57 -0.94 5.85
C LEU A 26 4.11 0.14 4.91
N GLN A 27 4.75 -0.27 3.81
CA GLN A 27 5.15 0.62 2.72
C GLN A 27 3.96 1.08 1.88
N PHE A 28 2.94 0.22 1.73
CA PHE A 28 1.77 0.53 0.93
C PHE A 28 0.83 1.51 1.65
N PRO A 29 0.08 2.34 0.88
CA PRO A 29 -0.75 3.39 1.45
C PRO A 29 -2.09 2.86 2.00
N VAL A 30 -2.14 2.53 3.30
CA VAL A 30 -3.34 2.06 4.02
C VAL A 30 -4.53 2.98 3.82
N SER A 31 -4.31 4.31 3.88
CA SER A 31 -5.40 5.28 3.70
C SER A 31 -5.98 5.28 2.29
N ARG A 32 -5.18 4.95 1.28
CA ARG A 32 -5.65 4.85 -0.11
C ARG A 32 -6.49 3.59 -0.29
N VAL A 33 -6.05 2.46 0.28
CA VAL A 33 -6.80 1.20 0.25
C VAL A 33 -8.16 1.34 0.95
N ASP A 34 -8.20 1.96 2.14
CA ASP A 34 -9.46 2.26 2.85
C ASP A 34 -10.43 3.08 2.00
N ARG A 35 -9.95 4.11 1.30
CA ARG A 35 -10.77 4.92 0.38
C ARG A 35 -11.32 4.06 -0.76
N LEU A 36 -10.47 3.27 -1.42
CA LEU A 36 -10.88 2.39 -2.53
C LEU A 36 -11.90 1.33 -2.09
N LEU A 37 -11.77 0.79 -0.87
CA LEU A 37 -12.75 -0.15 -0.32
C LEU A 37 -14.12 0.49 -0.09
N ARG A 38 -14.16 1.78 0.28
CA ARG A 38 -15.42 2.52 0.47
C ARG A 38 -16.05 2.90 -0.87
N GLU A 39 -15.23 3.29 -1.85
CA GLU A 39 -15.68 3.60 -3.21
C GLU A 39 -16.23 2.36 -3.93
N GLY A 40 -15.67 1.18 -3.66
CA GLY A 40 -16.16 -0.09 -4.21
C GLY A 40 -17.42 -0.63 -3.53
N CYS A 41 -17.94 0.02 -2.48
CA CYS A 41 -19.17 -0.37 -1.78
C CYS A 41 -19.23 -1.85 -1.34
N TYR A 42 -18.10 -2.49 -1.04
CA TYR A 42 -18.03 -3.93 -0.69
C TYR A 42 -18.78 -4.29 0.59
N ALA A 43 -18.99 -3.32 1.49
CA ALA A 43 -19.78 -3.46 2.70
C ALA A 43 -20.32 -2.11 3.17
N GLN A 44 -21.43 -2.10 3.89
CA GLN A 44 -22.01 -0.88 4.47
C GLN A 44 -21.09 -0.23 5.51
N ARG A 45 -20.33 -1.03 6.26
CA ARG A 45 -19.35 -0.59 7.27
C ARG A 45 -18.10 -1.43 7.17
N LEU A 46 -16.94 -0.78 7.29
CA LEU A 46 -15.63 -1.43 7.30
C LEU A 46 -15.01 -1.26 8.69
N SER A 47 -14.41 -2.34 9.22
CA SER A 47 -13.62 -2.27 10.45
C SER A 47 -12.37 -1.44 10.22
N SER A 48 -11.85 -0.81 11.28
CA SER A 48 -10.60 -0.04 11.24
C SER A 48 -9.39 -0.91 10.88
N SER A 49 -9.43 -2.21 11.19
CA SER A 49 -8.37 -3.18 10.88
C SER A 49 -8.41 -3.70 9.44
N THR A 50 -9.57 -3.68 8.79
CA THR A 50 -9.76 -4.20 7.42
C THR A 50 -8.78 -3.62 6.40
N PRO A 51 -8.62 -2.28 6.26
CA PRO A 51 -7.68 -1.74 5.29
C PRO A 51 -6.23 -2.06 5.65
N VAL A 52 -5.87 -2.17 6.93
CA VAL A 52 -4.51 -2.53 7.35
C VAL A 52 -4.19 -3.97 6.92
N PHE A 53 -5.10 -4.89 7.22
CA PHE A 53 -4.95 -6.30 6.86
C PHE A 53 -4.82 -6.48 5.35
N LEU A 54 -5.74 -5.92 4.56
CA LEU A 54 -5.67 -6.04 3.11
C LEU A 54 -4.41 -5.39 2.53
N THR A 55 -4.00 -4.23 3.04
CA THR A 55 -2.77 -3.57 2.59
C THR A 55 -1.55 -4.45 2.86
N GLY A 56 -1.48 -5.09 4.03
CA GLY A 56 -0.40 -6.02 4.37
C GLY A 56 -0.35 -7.24 3.45
N VAL A 57 -1.51 -7.82 3.11
CA VAL A 57 -1.58 -8.95 2.16
C VAL A 57 -1.10 -8.53 0.77
N LEU A 58 -1.54 -7.37 0.27
CA LEU A 58 -1.11 -6.85 -1.04
C LEU A 58 0.39 -6.55 -1.08
N GLU A 59 0.93 -5.99 0.01
CA GLU A 59 2.36 -5.71 0.15
C GLU A 59 3.18 -7.00 0.17
N TYR A 60 2.76 -8.00 0.95
CA TYR A 60 3.40 -9.31 1.00
C TYR A 60 3.42 -10.00 -0.38
N LEU A 61 2.27 -10.06 -1.06
CA LEU A 61 2.19 -10.68 -2.39
C LEU A 61 3.08 -9.94 -3.40
N THR A 62 3.07 -8.61 -3.38
CA THR A 62 3.90 -7.81 -4.29
C THR A 62 5.39 -8.03 -4.00
N ALA A 63 5.79 -8.04 -2.73
CA ALA A 63 7.17 -8.29 -2.33
C ALA A 63 7.65 -9.67 -2.79
N ASN A 64 6.84 -10.72 -2.59
CA ASN A 64 7.17 -12.09 -3.02
C ASN A 64 7.33 -12.19 -4.54
N ILE A 65 6.40 -11.60 -5.31
CA ILE A 65 6.51 -11.59 -6.78
C ILE A 65 7.77 -10.84 -7.24
N LEU A 66 8.08 -9.69 -6.63
CA LEU A 66 9.26 -8.89 -6.99
C LEU A 66 10.58 -9.57 -6.58
N GLU A 67 10.60 -10.31 -5.47
CA GLU A 67 11.76 -11.09 -5.05
C GLU A 67 12.09 -12.18 -6.07
N LEU A 68 11.09 -12.98 -6.45
CA LEU A 68 11.26 -14.04 -7.44
C LEU A 68 11.60 -13.48 -8.83
N ALA A 69 10.90 -12.43 -9.29
CA ALA A 69 11.21 -11.79 -10.56
C ALA A 69 12.60 -11.11 -10.56
N GLY A 70 13.04 -10.62 -9.41
CA GLY A 70 14.40 -10.10 -9.21
C GLY A 70 15.45 -11.20 -9.30
N GLN A 71 15.18 -12.37 -8.74
CA GLN A 71 16.05 -13.54 -8.88
C GLN A 71 16.14 -13.99 -10.35
N GLU A 72 15.01 -14.07 -11.06
CA GLU A 72 14.98 -14.38 -12.49
C GLU A 72 15.79 -13.35 -13.30
N ALA A 73 15.64 -12.05 -13.01
CA ALA A 73 16.44 -11.01 -13.68
C ALA A 73 17.95 -11.21 -13.46
N ARG A 74 18.37 -11.52 -12.22
CA ARG A 74 19.77 -11.77 -11.87
C ARG A 74 20.31 -13.02 -12.55
N ASN A 75 19.53 -14.10 -12.59
CA ASN A 75 19.87 -15.36 -13.28
C ASN A 75 20.11 -15.12 -14.78
N HIS A 76 19.37 -14.18 -15.38
CA HIS A 76 19.52 -13.77 -16.77
C HIS A 76 20.55 -12.64 -17.00
N HIS A 77 21.37 -12.32 -15.99
CA HIS A 77 22.37 -11.24 -16.02
C HIS A 77 21.78 -9.87 -16.41
N LYS A 78 20.52 -9.60 -16.01
CA LYS A 78 19.85 -8.32 -16.22
C LYS A 78 19.71 -7.57 -14.90
N MET A 79 19.93 -6.27 -14.93
CA MET A 79 19.73 -5.38 -13.77
C MET A 79 18.27 -4.90 -13.62
N ARG A 80 17.49 -4.95 -14.70
CA ARG A 80 16.09 -4.49 -14.72
C ARG A 80 15.14 -5.68 -14.78
N ILE A 81 14.12 -5.67 -13.94
CA ILE A 81 12.99 -6.60 -14.03
C ILE A 81 12.16 -6.25 -15.27
N THR A 82 11.91 -7.25 -16.12
CA THR A 82 11.06 -7.17 -17.32
C THR A 82 9.81 -8.02 -17.11
N PRO A 83 8.76 -7.84 -17.94
CA PRO A 83 7.57 -8.69 -17.87
C PRO A 83 7.87 -10.20 -17.99
N GLU A 84 8.90 -10.57 -18.77
CA GLU A 84 9.33 -11.96 -18.93
C GLU A 84 9.83 -12.57 -17.60
N HIS A 85 10.60 -11.83 -16.81
CA HIS A 85 11.07 -12.32 -15.50
C HIS A 85 9.90 -12.54 -14.53
N VAL A 86 8.89 -11.68 -14.58
CA VAL A 86 7.67 -11.84 -13.78
C VAL A 86 6.92 -13.08 -14.24
N GLN A 87 6.73 -13.26 -15.54
CA GLN A 87 6.03 -14.45 -16.07
C GLN A 87 6.73 -15.75 -15.67
N ARG A 88 8.06 -15.81 -15.79
CA ARG A 88 8.86 -16.97 -15.36
C ARG A 88 8.73 -17.22 -13.86
N ALA A 89 8.81 -16.17 -13.05
CA ALA A 89 8.64 -16.27 -11.60
C ALA A 89 7.25 -16.83 -11.21
N LEU A 90 6.18 -16.45 -11.92
CA LEU A 90 4.83 -16.94 -11.67
C LEU A 90 4.68 -18.41 -12.07
N VAL A 91 5.13 -18.79 -13.27
CA VAL A 91 5.01 -20.16 -13.79
C VAL A 91 5.85 -21.16 -12.99
N ASN A 92 7.04 -20.74 -12.54
CA ASN A 92 7.96 -21.63 -11.81
C ASN A 92 7.58 -21.80 -10.33
N ASN A 93 6.67 -20.96 -9.79
CA ASN A 93 6.24 -21.03 -8.41
C ASN A 93 4.84 -21.66 -8.32
N GLN A 94 4.74 -22.85 -7.70
CA GLN A 94 3.47 -23.57 -7.60
C GLN A 94 2.34 -22.79 -6.92
N HIS A 95 2.67 -22.01 -5.88
CA HIS A 95 1.67 -21.23 -5.15
C HIS A 95 1.16 -20.04 -5.97
N LEU A 96 2.05 -19.39 -6.72
CA LEU A 96 1.68 -18.26 -7.57
C LEU A 96 1.02 -18.71 -8.87
N SER A 97 1.45 -19.84 -9.46
CA SER A 97 0.76 -20.44 -10.61
C SER A 97 -0.71 -20.71 -10.26
N CYS A 98 -0.96 -21.38 -9.14
CA CYS A 98 -2.33 -21.65 -8.67
C CYS A 98 -3.16 -20.38 -8.39
N LEU A 99 -2.51 -19.29 -7.96
CA LEU A 99 -3.19 -18.02 -7.68
C LEU A 99 -3.57 -17.25 -8.95
N PHE A 100 -2.79 -17.38 -10.02
CA PHE A 100 -2.93 -16.62 -11.27
C PHE A 100 -3.38 -17.47 -12.47
N GLU A 101 -3.74 -18.73 -12.24
CA GLU A 101 -4.41 -19.63 -13.19
C GLU A 101 -5.86 -19.20 -13.50
#